data_AF-A0A2S0L5W6-F1
#
_entry.id   AF-A0A2S0L5W6-F1
#
_cell.length_a   1.000
_cell.length_b   1.000
_cell.length_c   1.000
_cell.angle_alpha   90.00
_cell.angle_beta   90.00
_cell.angle_gamma   90.00
#
_symmetry.space_group_name_H-M   'P 1'
#
loop_
_entity.id
_entity.type
_entity.pdbx_description
1 polymer ?
#
loop_
_entity_poly.entity_id
_entity_poly.type
_entity_poly.pdbx_seq_one_letter_code
_entity_poly.pdbx_strand_id
1 'polypeptide(L)'
;MSIGSVHGATKEIKTVTKDVVVATNGGVAMRSVPQSELGMPPDSKVILAQVHPKHRAGVDDVWTAVFYGYSWDDKKRSVEIAVNGRLTGLQKQEFEVNVLYY
;
A
#
# COMPACT_ATOMS: atom_id res chain seq x y z
N MET A 1 16.97 -36.16 -16.08
CA MET A 1 16.47 -35.60 -17.35
C MET A 1 16.75 -34.10 -17.32
N SER A 2 17.63 -33.64 -18.21
CA SER A 2 17.91 -32.22 -18.41
C SER A 2 16.81 -31.65 -19.30
N ILE A 3 15.94 -30.80 -18.73
CA ILE A 3 15.01 -29.98 -19.50
C ILE A 3 15.74 -28.66 -19.76
N GLY A 4 15.93 -28.35 -21.04
CA GLY A 4 16.82 -27.29 -21.53
C GLY A 4 16.58 -25.91 -20.93
N SER A 5 17.66 -25.18 -20.77
CA SER A 5 17.67 -23.78 -20.38
C SER A 5 17.12 -22.91 -21.51
N VAL A 6 15.90 -22.40 -21.32
CA VAL A 6 15.33 -21.36 -22.19
C VAL A 6 16.03 -20.05 -21.87
N HIS A 7 16.95 -19.63 -22.74
CA HIS A 7 17.61 -18.32 -22.70
C HIS A 7 16.63 -17.22 -23.15
N GLY A 8 15.68 -16.89 -22.29
CA GLY A 8 14.98 -15.61 -22.28
C GLY A 8 15.17 -15.03 -20.90
N ALA A 9 15.59 -13.78 -20.77
CA ALA A 9 15.69 -13.11 -19.48
C ALA A 9 14.27 -12.91 -18.90
N THR A 10 13.67 -13.96 -18.35
CA THR A 10 12.42 -13.90 -17.63
C THR A 10 12.68 -13.16 -16.33
N LYS A 11 12.21 -11.92 -16.25
CA LYS A 11 12.20 -11.18 -15.00
C LYS A 11 11.18 -11.83 -14.08
N GLU A 12 11.64 -12.26 -12.92
CA GLU A 12 10.82 -12.91 -11.90
C GLU A 12 9.87 -11.88 -11.28
N ILE A 13 8.56 -12.07 -11.43
CA ILE A 13 7.54 -11.21 -10.80
C ILE A 13 7.47 -11.58 -9.31
N LYS A 14 7.58 -10.57 -8.46
CA LYS A 14 7.56 -10.66 -6.99
C LYS A 14 6.42 -9.80 -6.46
N THR A 15 5.98 -10.13 -5.25
CA THR A 15 4.97 -9.36 -4.52
C THR A 15 5.52 -9.01 -3.15
N VAL A 16 5.26 -7.79 -2.69
CA VAL A 16 5.47 -7.39 -1.30
C VAL A 16 4.16 -6.94 -0.68
N THR A 17 4.00 -7.28 0.60
CA THR A 17 2.83 -6.93 1.40
C THR A 17 3.28 -6.16 2.63
N LYS A 18 2.61 -5.04 2.94
CA LYS A 18 2.94 -4.19 4.08
C LYS A 18 1.70 -3.63 4.74
N ASP A 19 1.65 -3.70 6.06
CA ASP A 19 0.61 -3.05 6.85
C ASP A 19 0.96 -1.59 7.14
N VAL A 20 0.00 -0.71 6.87
CA VAL A 20 0.16 0.75 6.91
C VAL A 20 -1.00 1.36 7.69
N VAL A 21 -0.70 2.27 8.60
CA VAL A 21 -1.69 2.98 9.41
C VAL A 21 -1.76 4.44 8.98
N VAL A 22 -2.92 4.93 8.58
CA VAL A 22 -3.14 6.35 8.34
C VAL A 22 -3.99 6.91 9.46
N ALA A 23 -3.54 8.01 10.07
CA ALA A 23 -4.22 8.66 11.16
C ALA A 23 -4.60 10.10 10.77
N THR A 24 -5.76 10.55 11.23
CA THR A 24 -6.27 11.91 11.04
C THR A 24 -7.03 12.36 12.27
N ASN A 25 -7.03 13.66 12.59
CA ASN A 25 -7.84 14.22 13.68
C ASN A 25 -9.13 14.90 13.17
N GLY A 26 -9.49 14.64 11.90
CA GLY A 26 -10.55 15.30 11.15
C GLY A 26 -10.02 15.81 9.81
N GLY A 27 -10.85 15.77 8.77
CA GLY A 27 -10.46 16.15 7.40
C GLY A 27 -9.53 15.13 6.74
N VAL A 28 -8.94 15.54 5.61
CA VAL A 28 -8.13 14.64 4.76
C VAL A 28 -6.71 14.50 5.31
N ALA A 29 -6.29 13.26 5.53
CA ALA A 29 -4.89 12.92 5.76
C ALA A 29 -4.36 12.08 4.59
N MET A 30 -3.10 12.33 4.23
CA MET A 30 -2.37 11.57 3.23
C MET A 30 -1.13 10.96 3.87
N ARG A 31 -0.84 9.70 3.52
CA ARG A 31 0.40 9.03 3.87
C ARG A 31 1.08 8.55 2.60
N SER A 32 2.35 8.92 2.46
CA SER A 32 3.24 8.41 1.43
C SER A 32 4.05 7.26 2.00
N VAL A 33 3.99 6.09 1.35
CA VAL A 33 4.71 4.88 1.75
C VAL A 33 5.80 4.65 0.70
N PRO A 34 7.06 5.02 0.98
CA PRO A 34 8.14 4.89 0.01
C PRO A 34 8.47 3.42 -0.24
N GLN A 35 9.01 3.14 -1.42
CA GLN A 35 9.47 1.82 -1.84
C GLN A 35 10.40 1.13 -0.81
N SER A 36 11.26 1.90 -0.13
CA SER A 36 12.13 1.38 0.92
C SER A 36 11.38 0.90 2.15
N GLU A 37 10.28 1.57 2.53
CA GLU A 37 9.42 1.15 3.65
C GLU A 37 8.60 -0.10 3.30
N LEU A 38 8.26 -0.26 2.02
CA LEU A 38 7.68 -1.49 1.48
C LEU A 38 8.69 -2.65 1.49
N GLY A 39 9.99 -2.39 1.59
CA GLY A 39 11.02 -3.43 1.55
C GLY A 39 11.36 -3.92 0.14
N MET A 40 11.06 -3.10 -0.88
CA MET A 40 11.35 -3.43 -2.27
C MET A 40 12.77 -2.99 -2.66
N PRO A 41 13.53 -3.80 -3.43
CA PRO A 41 14.83 -3.41 -3.98
C PRO A 41 14.74 -2.13 -4.81
N PRO A 42 15.70 -1.19 -4.76
CA PRO A 42 15.59 0.13 -5.38
C PRO A 42 15.36 0.10 -6.90
N ASP A 43 15.86 -0.92 -7.60
CA ASP A 43 15.76 -1.04 -9.06
C ASP A 43 14.47 -1.73 -9.55
N SER A 44 13.57 -2.09 -8.65
CA SER A 44 12.33 -2.80 -8.99
C SER A 44 11.38 -1.96 -9.86
N LYS A 45 10.74 -2.57 -10.85
CA LYS A 45 9.67 -1.92 -11.63
C LYS A 45 8.31 -2.36 -11.11
N VAL A 46 7.48 -1.40 -10.70
CA VAL A 46 6.13 -1.66 -10.22
C VAL A 46 5.21 -1.96 -11.40
N ILE A 47 4.46 -3.06 -11.30
CA ILE A 47 3.41 -3.43 -12.24
C ILE A 47 2.06 -2.94 -11.71
N LEU A 48 1.79 -3.21 -10.44
CA LEU A 48 0.51 -2.96 -9.80
C LEU A 48 0.73 -2.70 -8.31
N ALA A 49 0.05 -1.68 -7.78
CA ALA A 49 -0.09 -1.45 -6.35
C ALA A 49 -1.56 -1.52 -5.99
N GLN A 50 -1.89 -2.22 -4.91
CA GLN A 50 -3.24 -2.36 -4.37
C GLN A 50 -3.21 -2.02 -2.88
N VAL A 51 -4.22 -1.30 -2.41
CA VAL A 51 -4.39 -0.99 -0.99
C VAL A 51 -5.78 -1.43 -0.56
N HIS A 52 -5.83 -2.24 0.48
CA HIS A 52 -7.06 -2.79 1.03
C HIS A 52 -7.21 -2.34 2.48
N PRO A 53 -8.36 -1.76 2.88
CA PRO A 53 -8.59 -1.47 4.29
C PRO A 53 -8.69 -2.78 5.07
N LYS A 54 -7.89 -2.92 6.14
CA LYS A 54 -8.06 -3.99 7.11
C LYS A 54 -9.22 -3.59 8.03
N HIS A 55 -10.40 -4.15 7.77
CA HIS A 55 -11.57 -3.87 8.60
C HIS A 55 -11.48 -4.67 9.91
N ARG A 56 -11.46 -3.98 11.06
CA ARG A 56 -11.69 -4.57 12.38
C ARG A 56 -12.99 -4.01 12.97
N ALA A 57 -14.14 -4.26 12.34
CA ALA A 57 -15.42 -3.93 12.97
C ALA A 57 -15.67 -4.79 14.22
N GLY A 58 -15.16 -4.32 15.35
CA GLY A 58 -15.78 -4.50 16.66
C GLY A 58 -16.73 -3.33 16.90
N VAL A 59 -17.82 -3.60 17.61
CA VAL A 59 -19.07 -2.82 17.73
C VAL A 59 -18.92 -1.35 18.23
N ASP A 60 -17.70 -0.86 18.47
CA ASP A 60 -17.38 0.51 18.94
C ASP A 60 -16.61 1.36 17.89
N ASP A 61 -16.65 0.96 16.62
CA ASP A 61 -15.81 1.49 15.52
C ASP A 61 -16.23 2.87 14.96
N VAL A 62 -16.51 3.82 15.85
CA VAL A 62 -16.67 5.26 15.54
C VAL A 62 -15.34 5.89 15.06
N TRP A 63 -14.28 5.10 14.89
CA TRP A 63 -12.90 5.50 14.61
C TRP A 63 -12.45 5.35 13.16
N THR A 64 -13.35 4.94 12.27
CA THR A 64 -13.03 4.62 10.87
C THR A 64 -12.93 5.90 10.02
N ALA A 65 -11.69 6.33 9.74
CA ALA A 65 -11.44 7.29 8.67
C ALA A 65 -11.88 6.65 7.34
N VAL A 66 -12.66 7.37 6.53
CA VAL A 66 -13.17 6.84 5.27
C VAL A 66 -12.02 6.79 4.27
N PHE A 67 -11.76 5.60 3.72
CA PHE A 67 -10.77 5.42 2.66
C PHE A 67 -11.19 6.23 1.42
N TYR A 68 -10.32 7.15 0.99
CA TYR A 68 -10.61 8.08 -0.10
C TYR A 68 -10.02 7.61 -1.43
N GLY A 69 -8.82 7.02 -1.39
CA GLY A 69 -8.13 6.55 -2.58
C GLY A 69 -6.67 6.22 -2.31
N TYR A 70 -6.04 5.55 -3.28
CA TYR A 70 -4.60 5.36 -3.31
C TYR A 70 -4.07 5.49 -4.74
N SER A 71 -2.78 5.76 -4.88
CA SER A 71 -2.08 5.73 -6.16
C SER A 71 -0.60 5.41 -5.97
N TRP A 72 0.01 4.72 -6.94
CA TRP A 72 1.46 4.67 -7.06
C TRP A 72 1.97 5.94 -7.73
N ASP A 73 2.89 6.66 -7.08
CA ASP A 73 3.64 7.79 -7.67
C ASP A 73 5.01 7.27 -8.12
N ASP A 74 5.19 7.12 -9.44
CA ASP A 74 6.44 6.60 -10.00
C ASP A 74 7.62 7.56 -9.84
N LYS A 75 7.37 8.88 -9.75
CA LYS A 75 8.42 9.89 -9.56
C LYS A 75 8.96 9.84 -8.14
N LYS A 76 8.08 9.69 -7.15
CA LYS A 76 8.44 9.58 -5.73
C LYS A 76 8.78 8.15 -5.31
N ARG A 77 8.43 7.16 -6.13
CA ARG A 77 8.58 5.74 -5.85
C ARG A 77 7.85 5.37 -4.55
N SER A 78 6.59 5.78 -4.45
CA SER A 78 5.77 5.64 -3.25
C SER A 78 4.33 5.27 -3.55
N VAL A 79 3.69 4.56 -2.61
CA VAL A 79 2.22 4.43 -2.58
C VAL A 79 1.67 5.59 -1.76
N GLU A 80 0.84 6.42 -2.37
CA GLU A 80 0.10 7.49 -1.70
C GLU A 80 -1.26 6.95 -1.28
N ILE A 81 -1.60 7.10 0.00
CA ILE A 81 -2.88 6.66 0.58
C ILE A 81 -3.56 7.87 1.20
N ALA A 82 -4.79 8.14 0.80
CA ALA A 82 -5.61 9.22 1.33
C ALA A 82 -6.80 8.68 2.11
N VAL A 83 -7.04 9.26 3.28
CA VAL A 83 -8.21 8.99 4.13
C VAL A 83 -8.87 10.29 4.54
N ASN A 84 -10.18 10.26 4.74
CA ASN A 84 -10.92 11.41 5.24
C ASN A 84 -11.56 11.08 6.59
N GLY A 85 -11.13 11.78 7.64
CA GLY A 85 -11.72 11.69 8.97
C GLY A 85 -13.04 12.46 9.01
N ARG A 86 -14.13 11.76 9.34
CA ARG A 86 -15.48 12.35 9.39
C ARG A 86 -15.77 13.07 10.71
N LEU A 87 -15.07 12.70 11.78
CA LEU A 87 -15.36 13.18 13.14
C LEU A 87 -14.21 14.05 13.68
N THR A 88 -14.47 14.75 14.79
CA THR A 88 -13.43 15.43 15.57
C THR A 88 -12.73 14.42 16.48
N GLY A 89 -11.39 14.39 16.46
CA GLY A 89 -10.59 13.46 17.27
C GLY A 89 -9.83 12.42 16.43
N LEU A 90 -8.89 11.72 17.08
CA LEU A 90 -7.94 10.82 16.42
C LEU A 90 -8.60 9.59 15.82
N GLN A 91 -8.80 9.59 14.51
CA GLN A 91 -9.24 8.45 13.71
C GLN A 91 -8.03 7.76 13.09
N LYS A 92 -8.06 6.43 13.04
CA LYS A 92 -7.00 5.61 12.44
C LYS A 92 -7.63 4.58 11.53
N GLN A 93 -7.01 4.36 10.38
CA GLN A 93 -7.38 3.28 9.48
C GLN A 93 -6.12 2.48 9.14
N GLU A 94 -6.20 1.17 9.32
CA GLU A 94 -5.17 0.23 8.92
C GLU A 94 -5.45 -0.28 7.50
N PHE A 95 -4.39 -0.42 6.72
CA PHE A 95 -4.40 -0.85 5.34
C PHE A 95 -3.37 -1.94 5.13
N GLU A 96 -3.71 -2.90 4.27
CA GLU A 96 -2.75 -3.78 3.62
C GLU A 96 -2.37 -3.18 2.27
N VAL A 97 -1.08 -2.94 2.06
CA VAL A 97 -0.51 -2.50 0.77
C VAL A 97 0.17 -3.70 0.12
N ASN A 98 -0.30 -4.07 -1.07
CA ASN A 98 0.23 -5.14 -1.89
C ASN A 98 0.83 -4.53 -3.17
N VAL A 99 2.12 -4.77 -3.44
CA VAL A 99 2.79 -4.27 -4.64
C VAL A 99 3.42 -5.42 -5.42
N LEU A 100 3.01 -5.58 -6.68
CA LEU A 100 3.62 -6.48 -7.65
C LEU A 100 4.73 -5.75 -8.41
N TYR A 101 5.90 -6.37 -8.51
CA TYR A 101 7.08 -5.79 -9.14
C TYR A 101 8.01 -6.84 -9.76
N TYR A 102 9.01 -6.42 -10.53
CA TYR A 102 10.07 -7.25 -11.07
C TYR A 102 11.41 -6.50 -11.18
#